data_AF-A0A1V4N008-F1
#
_entry.id   AF-A0A1V4N008-F1
#
_cell.length_a   1.000
_cell.length_b   1.000
_cell.length_c   1.000
_cell.angle_alpha   90.00
_cell.angle_beta   90.00
_cell.angle_gamma   90.00
#
_symmetry.space_group_name_H-M   'P 1'
#
loop_
_entity.id
_entity.type
_entity.pdbx_description
1 polymer ?
#
loop_
_entity_poly.entity_id
_entity_poly.type
_entity_poly.pdbx_seq_one_letter_code
_entity_poly.pdbx_strand_id
1 'polypeptide(L)'
;MIPVLLPALLSFFPPELTGWYEACSQGDWVQAAAEALEAAREDSTSETAVPALMIAEGLGGGGEVFGNTLWSKMPGTIERTAMAVSLMQGSGSFADDARGQLSEALELDPGNILAWYLAGRLELPMRPAKAESCFLSAIALDPDFLPVQLELVRLQRDGGGHPAALEGFLRLWKTGTPSGELALAEFVLLADSLDHRERADSARVLLESEAPSAWERLALEQAVSRPAVAERAVEAGSSRPTAALGSVSMQLGDFFEAEGIFRELLAEEEADSAAVLPLLGASLYMLGNDREARQVFTSALEIDSLSVTSMVHLGLISERAGETSPAVERYLSALELDVFEPVARERLRAIADDSYDPEEIAGSSGGLSIAAEADLSLEKGNRALLEWGGSVSVSYRFDRRGTSVDGSFGGRSVTWEEYSGLSMDTLNTNRGWASLGFDYWFSDRWYVKASSGWDRQMYTERPWQISTSCALGWQKSIMSWFRFSPRLGVGSVNARWTTGRQDFYTDDFSIFGGAVLSYEKPHTFIRRAEVSGEVYFPPDSPENFMSGGEVSLSFRTWSPLYLSIGYEVDYTRSPEVSTWSKFSTSFVTAVSLDLY
;
A
#
# COMPACT_ATOMS: atom_id res chain seq x y z
N MET A 1 -37.21 42.97 9.86
CA MET A 1 -36.50 42.75 11.13
C MET A 1 -37.38 41.88 12.03
N ILE A 2 -37.27 40.57 11.87
CA ILE A 2 -37.80 39.57 12.80
C ILE A 2 -36.56 38.71 13.11
N PRO A 3 -36.00 38.79 14.32
CA PRO A 3 -34.85 37.99 14.70
C PRO A 3 -35.30 36.71 15.42
N VAL A 4 -34.44 35.69 15.32
CA VAL A 4 -34.34 34.51 16.20
C VAL A 4 -35.32 33.36 15.95
N LEU A 5 -34.85 32.38 15.17
CA LEU A 5 -34.81 30.96 15.55
C LEU A 5 -33.49 30.31 15.06
N LEU A 6 -32.38 31.02 15.22
CA LEU A 6 -31.02 30.47 15.10
C LEU A 6 -30.40 30.44 16.51
N PRO A 7 -30.81 29.49 17.38
CA PRO A 7 -29.78 28.84 18.21
C PRO A 7 -30.21 27.43 18.67
N ALA A 8 -30.18 26.43 17.78
CA ALA A 8 -30.21 25.01 18.17
C ALA A 8 -29.49 24.06 17.19
N LEU A 9 -29.01 24.54 16.04
CA LEU A 9 -28.38 23.71 15.00
C LEU A 9 -26.85 23.75 15.01
N LEU A 10 -26.24 24.59 15.84
CA LEU A 10 -24.78 24.69 15.99
C LEU A 10 -24.27 23.70 17.05
N SER A 11 -24.24 22.40 16.71
CA SER A 11 -23.23 21.45 17.21
C SER A 11 -23.40 20.04 16.60
N PHE A 12 -23.43 19.91 15.27
CA PHE A 12 -23.31 18.58 14.65
C PHE A 12 -21.90 18.33 14.09
N PHE A 13 -21.22 19.39 13.67
CA PHE A 13 -19.82 19.34 13.26
C PHE A 13 -18.92 19.98 14.33
N PRO A 14 -17.67 19.52 14.45
CA PRO A 14 -16.63 20.20 15.21
C PRO A 14 -16.62 21.70 14.86
N PRO A 15 -16.43 22.63 15.82
CA PRO A 15 -16.49 24.07 15.57
C PRO A 15 -15.56 24.52 14.43
N GLU A 16 -14.41 23.86 14.31
CA GLU A 16 -13.42 24.06 13.24
C GLU A 16 -13.95 23.77 11.82
N LEU A 17 -15.02 22.98 11.67
CA LEU A 17 -15.61 22.62 10.38
C LEU A 17 -16.89 23.41 10.04
N THR A 18 -17.15 24.51 10.74
CA THR A 18 -18.34 25.34 10.46
C THR A 18 -18.29 25.96 9.06
N GLY A 19 -17.15 26.53 8.66
CA GLY A 19 -16.95 27.10 7.32
C GLY A 19 -17.02 26.05 6.21
N TRP A 20 -16.42 24.87 6.46
CA TRP A 20 -16.52 23.70 5.58
C TRP A 20 -17.98 23.29 5.32
N TYR A 21 -18.79 23.16 6.37
CA TYR A 21 -20.19 22.77 6.22
C TYR A 21 -21.01 23.83 5.50
N GLU A 22 -20.78 25.12 5.79
CA GLU A 22 -21.44 26.23 5.09
C GLU A 22 -21.16 26.16 3.57
N ALA A 23 -19.91 25.93 3.17
CA ALA A 23 -19.55 25.74 1.77
C ALA A 23 -20.21 24.48 1.16
N CYS A 24 -20.22 23.36 1.88
CA CYS A 24 -20.94 22.14 1.46
C CYS A 24 -22.44 22.38 1.26
N SER A 25 -23.09 23.16 2.14
CA SER A 25 -24.53 23.46 2.04
C SER A 25 -24.89 24.26 0.80
N GLN A 26 -23.93 24.99 0.24
CA GLN A 26 -24.07 25.77 -0.99
C GLN A 26 -23.65 24.98 -2.25
N GLY A 27 -23.05 23.80 -2.06
CA GLY A 27 -22.42 23.01 -3.11
C GLY A 27 -21.11 23.61 -3.64
N ASP A 28 -20.45 24.43 -2.82
CA ASP A 28 -19.10 24.95 -3.10
C ASP A 28 -18.05 23.97 -2.57
N TRP A 29 -17.81 22.89 -3.32
CA TRP A 29 -16.87 21.84 -2.91
C TRP A 29 -15.42 22.31 -2.91
N VAL A 30 -15.08 23.32 -3.72
CA VAL A 30 -13.74 23.90 -3.79
C VAL A 30 -13.47 24.72 -2.52
N GLN A 31 -14.39 25.59 -2.12
CA GLN A 31 -14.26 26.31 -0.86
C GLN A 31 -14.31 25.35 0.32
N ALA A 32 -15.17 24.32 0.29
CA ALA A 32 -15.21 23.31 1.34
C ALA A 32 -13.84 22.61 1.49
N ALA A 33 -13.20 22.20 0.40
CA ALA A 33 -11.87 21.60 0.45
C ALA A 33 -10.84 22.57 1.05
N ALA A 34 -10.87 23.84 0.66
CA ALA A 34 -9.97 24.86 1.21
C ALA A 34 -10.13 25.03 2.73
N GLU A 35 -11.37 25.12 3.23
CA GLU A 35 -11.69 25.25 4.66
C GLU A 35 -11.23 24.01 5.45
N ALA A 36 -11.48 22.80 4.93
CA ALA A 36 -11.04 21.58 5.59
C ALA A 36 -9.51 21.43 5.60
N LEU A 37 -8.84 21.86 4.52
CA LEU A 37 -7.39 21.88 4.44
C LEU A 37 -6.78 22.87 5.43
N GLU A 38 -7.39 24.04 5.61
CA GLU A 38 -6.98 25.02 6.62
C GLU A 38 -7.13 24.43 8.03
N ALA A 39 -8.28 23.84 8.34
CA ALA A 39 -8.51 23.15 9.62
C ALA A 39 -7.48 22.03 9.88
N ALA A 40 -7.14 21.24 8.85
CA ALA A 40 -6.13 20.18 8.96
C ALA A 40 -4.70 20.72 9.16
N ARG A 41 -4.41 21.92 8.65
CA ARG A 41 -3.11 22.60 8.87
C ARG A 41 -3.00 23.22 10.25
N GLU A 42 -4.09 23.76 10.78
CA GLU A 42 -4.14 24.34 12.12
C GLU A 42 -4.00 23.27 13.21
N ASP A 43 -4.65 22.12 13.01
CA ASP A 43 -4.50 20.95 13.88
C ASP A 43 -4.24 19.67 13.07
N SER A 44 -2.96 19.35 12.90
CA SER A 44 -2.51 18.10 12.26
C SER A 44 -2.94 16.82 13.00
N THR A 45 -3.52 16.94 14.20
CA THR A 45 -4.07 15.83 14.98
C THR A 45 -5.59 15.75 14.94
N SER A 46 -6.27 16.67 14.24
CA SER A 46 -7.72 16.64 14.07
C SER A 46 -8.14 15.36 13.35
N GLU A 47 -8.91 14.52 14.04
CA GLU A 47 -9.44 13.26 13.51
C GLU A 47 -10.50 13.50 12.41
N THR A 48 -11.05 14.72 12.30
CA THR A 48 -12.17 15.04 11.40
C THR A 48 -11.81 15.94 10.22
N ALA A 49 -10.75 16.75 10.30
CA ALA A 49 -10.41 17.70 9.25
C ALA A 49 -9.95 17.03 7.95
N VAL A 50 -9.13 15.98 8.04
CA VAL A 50 -8.70 15.21 6.86
C VAL A 50 -9.88 14.47 6.21
N PRO A 51 -10.74 13.75 6.95
CA PRO A 51 -11.98 13.20 6.41
C PRO A 51 -12.91 14.24 5.76
N ALA A 52 -13.04 15.43 6.33
CA ALA A 52 -13.83 16.52 5.75
C ALA A 52 -13.26 16.99 4.40
N LEU A 53 -11.93 17.09 4.30
CA LEU A 53 -11.23 17.38 3.05
C LEU A 53 -11.54 16.31 2.01
N MET A 54 -11.45 15.03 2.38
CA MET A 54 -11.75 13.92 1.47
C MET A 54 -13.18 13.92 0.94
N ILE A 55 -14.16 14.27 1.76
CA ILE A 55 -15.55 14.41 1.32
C ILE A 55 -15.67 15.54 0.29
N ALA A 56 -15.10 16.71 0.58
CA ALA A 56 -15.17 17.86 -0.32
C ALA A 56 -14.47 17.58 -1.65
N GLU A 57 -13.26 17.01 -1.60
CA GLU A 57 -12.51 16.64 -2.80
C GLU A 57 -13.26 15.62 -3.64
N GLY A 58 -13.81 14.58 -3.00
CA GLY A 58 -14.54 13.56 -3.73
C GLY A 58 -15.91 13.99 -4.28
N LEU A 59 -16.43 15.12 -3.82
CA LEU A 59 -17.66 15.75 -4.33
C LEU A 59 -17.39 16.83 -5.40
N GLY A 60 -16.14 17.21 -5.63
CA GLY A 60 -15.75 18.14 -6.71
C GLY A 60 -14.77 19.24 -6.33
N GLY A 61 -13.96 19.07 -5.27
CA GLY A 61 -12.96 20.06 -4.81
C GLY A 61 -11.73 20.21 -5.74
N GLY A 62 -11.38 19.17 -6.51
CA GLY A 62 -10.36 19.22 -7.56
C GLY A 62 -8.91 18.98 -7.15
N GLY A 63 -8.62 18.63 -5.89
CA GLY A 63 -7.32 18.24 -5.37
C GLY A 63 -7.09 16.73 -5.28
N GLU A 64 -5.82 16.31 -5.22
CA GLU A 64 -5.44 14.91 -4.96
C GLU A 64 -5.70 14.53 -3.50
N VAL A 65 -6.35 13.38 -3.30
CA VAL A 65 -6.60 12.79 -1.99
C VAL A 65 -5.27 12.34 -1.39
N PHE A 66 -4.87 12.93 -0.24
CA PHE A 66 -3.66 12.52 0.48
C PHE A 66 -3.73 11.05 0.91
N GLY A 67 -2.70 10.27 0.54
CA GLY A 67 -2.52 8.86 0.89
C GLY A 67 -2.47 8.58 2.40
N ASN A 68 -3.56 8.01 2.90
CA ASN A 68 -3.69 6.80 3.73
C ASN A 68 -2.80 6.51 4.95
N THR A 69 -2.22 7.49 5.63
CA THR A 69 -1.59 7.21 6.94
C THR A 69 -2.56 7.02 8.12
N LEU A 70 -3.88 7.16 7.93
CA LEU A 70 -4.82 7.34 9.05
C LEU A 70 -5.91 6.27 9.24
N TRP A 71 -6.07 5.30 8.34
CA TRP A 71 -7.24 4.40 8.35
C TRP A 71 -7.25 3.30 9.41
N SER A 72 -6.16 3.12 10.13
CA SER A 72 -6.06 2.04 11.12
C SER A 72 -6.84 2.30 12.41
N LYS A 73 -7.48 3.47 12.59
CA LYS A 73 -8.06 3.89 13.88
C LYS A 73 -9.38 4.68 13.91
N MET A 74 -10.12 4.89 12.82
CA MET A 74 -11.21 5.89 12.85
C MET A 74 -12.65 5.29 12.83
N PRO A 75 -13.43 5.35 13.92
CA PRO A 75 -14.81 4.86 13.95
C PRO A 75 -15.90 5.94 13.78
N GLY A 76 -15.56 7.23 13.61
CA GLY A 76 -16.54 8.33 13.64
C GLY A 76 -17.40 8.50 12.38
N THR A 77 -18.44 9.35 12.47
CA THR A 77 -19.44 9.51 11.40
C THR A 77 -18.89 10.21 10.16
N ILE A 78 -18.04 11.22 10.31
CA ILE A 78 -17.44 11.97 9.18
C ILE A 78 -16.45 11.07 8.44
N GLU A 79 -15.71 10.25 9.18
CA GLU A 79 -14.68 9.35 8.69
C GLU A 79 -15.26 8.21 7.88
N ARG A 80 -16.38 7.65 8.34
CA ARG A 80 -17.15 6.68 7.57
C ARG A 80 -17.81 7.29 6.34
N THR A 81 -18.27 8.54 6.46
CA THR A 81 -18.79 9.28 5.31
C THR A 81 -17.69 9.51 4.26
N ALA A 82 -16.49 9.89 4.68
CA ALA A 82 -15.32 10.03 3.80
C ALA A 82 -14.92 8.69 3.15
N MET A 83 -14.90 7.60 3.93
CA MET A 83 -14.63 6.25 3.41
C MET A 83 -15.65 5.85 2.34
N ALA A 84 -16.94 6.15 2.57
CA ALA A 84 -17.96 5.91 1.58
C ALA A 84 -17.72 6.68 0.28
N VAL A 85 -17.32 7.96 0.37
CA VAL A 85 -16.95 8.76 -0.82
C VAL A 85 -15.83 8.08 -1.60
N SER A 86 -14.74 7.66 -0.95
CA SER A 86 -13.65 6.94 -1.60
C SER A 86 -14.11 5.63 -2.27
N LEU A 87 -14.96 4.85 -1.60
CA LEU A 87 -15.52 3.62 -2.16
C LEU A 87 -16.47 3.89 -3.34
N MET A 88 -17.22 5.00 -3.30
CA MET A 88 -18.10 5.44 -4.39
C MET A 88 -17.33 5.90 -5.63
N GLN A 89 -16.09 6.38 -5.47
CA GLN A 89 -15.21 6.72 -6.58
C GLN A 89 -14.53 5.49 -7.20
N GLY A 90 -14.49 4.36 -6.48
CA GLY A 90 -13.99 3.09 -6.99
C GLY A 90 -14.92 2.45 -8.02
N SER A 91 -14.47 1.34 -8.63
CA SER A 91 -15.30 0.57 -9.57
C SER A 91 -16.61 0.13 -8.90
N GLY A 92 -17.69 -0.06 -9.68
CA GLY A 92 -19.03 -0.38 -9.15
C GLY A 92 -19.13 -1.64 -8.27
N SER A 93 -18.05 -2.42 -8.14
CA SER A 93 -17.91 -3.55 -7.22
C SER A 93 -17.96 -3.15 -5.73
N PHE A 94 -17.68 -1.89 -5.38
CA PHE A 94 -17.65 -1.40 -3.99
C PHE A 94 -18.95 -0.72 -3.52
N ALA A 95 -20.01 -0.74 -4.34
CA ALA A 95 -21.27 -0.07 -3.99
C ALA A 95 -21.93 -0.63 -2.71
N ASP A 96 -21.74 -1.91 -2.42
CA ASP A 96 -22.25 -2.53 -1.19
C ASP A 96 -21.43 -2.12 0.04
N ASP A 97 -20.10 -2.04 -0.10
CA ASP A 97 -19.21 -1.58 0.97
C ASP A 97 -19.44 -0.09 1.28
N ALA A 98 -19.57 0.76 0.26
CA ALA A 98 -19.93 2.17 0.42
C ALA A 98 -21.26 2.34 1.16
N ARG A 99 -22.27 1.50 0.82
CA ARG A 99 -23.56 1.51 1.50
C ARG A 99 -23.44 1.08 2.96
N GLY A 100 -22.59 0.09 3.25
CA GLY A 100 -22.27 -0.32 4.62
C GLY A 100 -21.69 0.85 5.43
N GLN A 101 -20.71 1.57 4.88
CA GLN A 101 -20.11 2.72 5.54
C GLN A 101 -21.11 3.84 5.82
N LEU A 102 -21.98 4.18 4.85
CA LEU A 102 -23.02 5.20 5.04
C LEU A 102 -24.07 4.76 6.06
N SER A 103 -24.45 3.49 6.08
CA SER A 103 -25.37 2.95 7.09
C SER A 103 -24.78 3.09 8.49
N GLU A 104 -23.53 2.69 8.67
CA GLU A 104 -22.84 2.81 9.97
C GLU A 104 -22.63 4.28 10.37
N ALA A 105 -22.33 5.18 9.41
CA ALA A 105 -22.24 6.62 9.67
C ALA A 105 -23.56 7.19 10.22
N LEU A 106 -24.70 6.76 9.65
CA LEU A 106 -26.05 7.17 10.04
C LEU A 106 -26.53 6.48 11.34
N GLU A 107 -26.03 5.30 11.66
CA GLU A 107 -26.26 4.66 12.97
C GLU A 107 -25.55 5.42 14.09
N LEU A 108 -24.35 5.93 13.82
CA LEU A 108 -23.59 6.74 14.76
C LEU A 108 -24.18 8.15 14.92
N ASP A 109 -24.57 8.76 13.80
CA ASP A 109 -25.19 10.08 13.77
C ASP A 109 -26.30 10.14 12.71
N PRO A 110 -27.57 9.97 13.11
CA PRO A 110 -28.72 10.15 12.23
C PRO A 110 -28.88 11.59 11.71
N GLY A 111 -28.19 12.56 12.33
CA GLY A 111 -28.15 13.97 11.93
C GLY A 111 -27.11 14.29 10.86
N ASN A 112 -26.31 13.33 10.39
CA ASN A 112 -25.30 13.55 9.37
C ASN A 112 -25.94 13.74 7.98
N ILE A 113 -26.11 15.01 7.61
CA ILE A 113 -26.76 15.45 6.36
C ILE A 113 -26.00 14.98 5.12
N LEU A 114 -24.66 15.01 5.17
CA LEU A 114 -23.81 14.55 4.07
C LEU A 114 -23.91 13.04 3.86
N ALA A 115 -24.00 12.25 4.93
CA ALA A 115 -24.24 10.81 4.82
C ALA A 115 -25.61 10.50 4.19
N TRP A 116 -26.68 11.23 4.55
CA TRP A 116 -27.98 11.11 3.88
C TRP A 116 -27.93 11.52 2.41
N TYR A 117 -27.25 12.62 2.09
CA TYR A 117 -27.04 13.08 0.71
C TYR A 117 -26.29 12.04 -0.14
N LEU A 118 -25.15 11.54 0.36
CA LEU A 118 -24.35 10.52 -0.30
C LEU A 118 -25.09 9.19 -0.45
N ALA A 119 -25.86 8.79 0.56
CA ALA A 119 -26.73 7.60 0.47
C ALA A 119 -27.79 7.76 -0.62
N GLY A 120 -28.36 8.95 -0.75
CA GLY A 120 -29.26 9.30 -1.85
C GLY A 120 -28.57 9.17 -3.21
N ARG A 121 -27.39 9.77 -3.38
CA ARG A 121 -26.61 9.68 -4.63
C ARG A 121 -26.22 8.24 -4.99
N LEU A 122 -25.83 7.44 -4.00
CA LEU A 122 -25.45 6.04 -4.21
C LEU A 122 -26.64 5.17 -4.66
N GLU A 123 -27.84 5.41 -4.13
CA GLU A 123 -29.03 4.65 -4.50
C GLU A 123 -29.68 5.16 -5.79
N LEU A 124 -29.42 6.40 -6.21
CA LEU A 124 -30.09 7.06 -7.34
C LEU A 124 -30.09 6.23 -8.65
N PRO A 125 -28.97 5.61 -9.09
CA PRO A 125 -28.93 4.85 -10.34
C PRO A 125 -29.81 3.58 -10.32
N MET A 126 -30.01 2.98 -9.15
CA MET A 126 -30.65 1.66 -9.02
C MET A 126 -32.05 1.72 -8.39
N ARG A 127 -32.29 2.69 -7.51
CA ARG A 127 -33.48 2.79 -6.65
C ARG A 127 -33.86 4.26 -6.42
N PRO A 128 -34.39 4.96 -7.44
CA PRO A 128 -34.68 6.40 -7.35
C PRO A 128 -35.68 6.75 -6.24
N ALA A 129 -36.66 5.89 -5.95
CA ALA A 129 -37.59 6.11 -4.83
C ALA A 129 -36.90 6.04 -3.45
N LYS A 130 -35.87 5.19 -3.31
CA LYS A 130 -35.07 5.12 -2.08
C LYS A 130 -34.14 6.32 -1.98
N ALA A 131 -33.54 6.74 -3.09
CA ALA A 131 -32.75 7.97 -3.17
C ALA A 131 -33.55 9.20 -2.74
N GLU A 132 -34.78 9.34 -3.24
CA GLU A 132 -35.70 10.41 -2.84
C GLU A 132 -35.97 10.39 -1.33
N SER A 133 -36.18 9.22 -0.72
CA SER A 133 -36.35 9.10 0.74
C SER A 133 -35.12 9.55 1.52
N CYS A 134 -33.91 9.25 1.04
CA CYS A 134 -32.66 9.71 1.66
C CYS A 134 -32.50 11.23 1.54
N PHE A 135 -32.79 11.80 0.36
CA PHE A 135 -32.78 13.24 0.13
C PHE A 135 -33.81 13.98 0.98
N LEU A 136 -35.02 13.46 1.12
CA LEU A 136 -36.04 14.03 2.01
C LEU A 136 -35.60 13.99 3.48
N SER A 137 -34.82 12.99 3.88
CA SER A 137 -34.24 12.93 5.23
C SER A 137 -33.17 14.02 5.44
N ALA A 138 -32.32 14.27 4.45
CA ALA A 138 -31.35 15.36 4.49
C ALA A 138 -32.04 16.74 4.55
N ILE A 139 -33.06 17.00 3.72
CA ILE A 139 -33.80 18.28 3.74
C ILE A 139 -34.60 18.49 5.02
N ALA A 140 -35.09 17.41 5.65
CA ALA A 140 -35.78 17.52 6.93
C ALA A 140 -34.84 18.00 8.05
N LEU A 141 -33.54 17.72 7.94
CA LEU A 141 -32.51 18.19 8.87
C LEU A 141 -32.05 19.61 8.54
N ASP A 142 -31.76 19.88 7.27
CA ASP A 142 -31.38 21.19 6.77
C ASP A 142 -32.10 21.52 5.46
N PRO A 143 -33.18 22.32 5.52
CA PRO A 143 -33.90 22.74 4.34
C PRO A 143 -33.07 23.57 3.37
N ASP A 144 -31.99 24.21 3.81
CA ASP A 144 -31.16 25.10 2.99
C ASP A 144 -29.93 24.38 2.39
N PHE A 145 -29.81 23.06 2.56
CA PHE A 145 -28.78 22.25 1.90
C PHE A 145 -29.07 22.10 0.39
N LEU A 146 -28.55 23.04 -0.41
CA LEU A 146 -28.86 23.24 -1.82
C LEU A 146 -28.50 22.06 -2.73
N PRO A 147 -27.41 21.29 -2.52
CA PRO A 147 -27.12 20.12 -3.35
C PRO A 147 -28.25 19.08 -3.33
N VAL A 148 -28.88 18.86 -2.18
CA VAL A 148 -30.01 17.92 -2.09
C VAL A 148 -31.26 18.48 -2.77
N GLN A 149 -31.51 19.78 -2.65
CA GLN A 149 -32.61 20.41 -3.39
C GLN A 149 -32.43 20.26 -4.91
N LEU A 150 -31.20 20.44 -5.41
CA LEU A 150 -30.89 20.25 -6.82
C LEU A 150 -31.17 18.80 -7.27
N GLU A 151 -30.77 17.80 -6.48
CA GLU A 151 -31.07 16.40 -6.76
C GLU A 151 -32.58 16.09 -6.78
N LEU A 152 -33.37 16.68 -5.88
CA LEU A 152 -34.83 16.53 -5.91
C LEU A 152 -35.46 17.20 -7.14
N VAL A 153 -34.98 18.37 -7.56
CA VAL A 153 -35.44 19.02 -8.79
C VAL A 153 -35.08 18.18 -10.03
N ARG A 154 -33.89 17.55 -10.04
CA ARG A 154 -33.49 16.58 -11.08
C ARG A 154 -34.41 15.35 -11.09
N LEU A 155 -34.75 14.79 -9.93
CA LEU A 155 -35.72 13.69 -9.83
C LEU A 155 -37.11 14.08 -10.35
N GLN A 156 -37.58 15.29 -10.05
CA GLN A 156 -38.85 15.82 -10.56
C GLN A 156 -38.83 15.98 -12.09
N ARG A 157 -37.74 16.50 -12.65
CA ARG A 157 -37.52 16.56 -14.09
C ARG A 157 -37.69 15.17 -14.71
N ASP A 158 -37.03 14.17 -14.14
CA ASP A 158 -36.99 12.82 -14.69
C ASP A 158 -38.32 12.08 -14.56
N GLY A 159 -39.08 12.39 -13.51
CA GLY A 159 -40.45 11.95 -13.34
C GLY A 159 -41.44 12.59 -14.31
N GLY A 160 -41.00 13.48 -15.21
CA GLY A 160 -41.83 14.20 -16.19
C GLY A 160 -42.49 15.47 -15.64
N GLY A 161 -42.14 15.89 -14.42
CA GLY A 161 -42.62 17.10 -13.77
C GLY A 161 -41.97 18.38 -14.29
N HIS A 162 -41.83 18.52 -15.61
CA HIS A 162 -41.02 19.57 -16.23
C HIS A 162 -41.36 21.02 -15.80
N PRO A 163 -42.64 21.43 -15.67
CA PRO A 163 -42.95 22.79 -15.22
C PRO A 163 -42.47 23.08 -13.80
N ALA A 164 -42.66 22.13 -12.89
CA ALA A 164 -42.20 22.24 -11.50
C ALA A 164 -40.66 22.24 -11.42
N ALA A 165 -40.01 21.41 -12.24
CA ALA A 165 -38.55 21.36 -12.32
C ALA A 165 -37.95 22.69 -12.81
N LEU A 166 -38.52 23.29 -13.87
CA LEU A 166 -38.08 24.60 -14.38
C LEU A 166 -38.21 25.70 -13.30
N GLU A 167 -39.30 25.72 -12.54
CA GLU A 167 -39.46 26.66 -11.42
C GLU A 167 -38.48 26.38 -10.27
N GLY A 168 -38.22 25.09 -9.98
CA GLY A 168 -37.24 24.65 -9.00
C GLY A 168 -35.84 25.14 -9.34
N PHE A 169 -35.39 24.95 -10.58
CA PHE A 169 -34.08 25.42 -11.02
C PHE A 169 -33.92 26.93 -10.92
N LEU A 170 -34.93 27.71 -11.34
CA LEU A 170 -34.90 29.17 -11.21
C LEU A 170 -34.90 29.65 -9.75
N ARG A 171 -35.48 28.87 -8.84
CA ARG A 171 -35.44 29.16 -7.40
C ARG A 171 -34.04 28.95 -6.84
N LEU A 172 -33.38 27.85 -7.22
CA LEU A 172 -32.00 27.56 -6.84
C LEU A 172 -31.03 28.61 -7.40
N TRP A 173 -31.20 29.01 -8.66
CA TRP A 173 -30.40 30.10 -9.25
C TRP A 173 -30.40 31.38 -8.41
N LYS A 174 -31.57 31.78 -7.87
CA LYS A 174 -31.70 33.00 -7.05
C LYS A 174 -30.91 32.97 -5.75
N THR A 175 -30.40 31.81 -5.33
CA THR A 175 -29.52 31.72 -4.15
C THR A 175 -28.14 32.30 -4.43
N GLY A 176 -27.73 32.42 -5.71
CA GLY A 176 -26.42 32.94 -6.09
C GLY A 176 -25.25 32.04 -5.67
N THR A 177 -25.51 30.73 -5.56
CA THR A 177 -24.54 29.73 -5.10
C THR A 177 -24.06 28.85 -6.25
N PRO A 178 -22.94 28.13 -6.08
CA PRO A 178 -22.46 27.16 -7.05
C PRO A 178 -23.50 26.08 -7.43
N SER A 179 -24.39 25.67 -6.51
CA SER A 179 -25.52 24.78 -6.83
C SER A 179 -26.59 25.48 -7.68
N GLY A 180 -26.82 26.78 -7.45
CA GLY A 180 -27.73 27.60 -8.23
C GLY A 180 -27.26 27.81 -9.67
N GLU A 181 -25.96 27.98 -9.88
CA GLU A 181 -25.35 28.08 -11.21
C GLU A 181 -25.58 26.80 -12.03
N LEU A 182 -25.33 25.63 -11.42
CA LEU A 182 -25.63 24.33 -12.01
C LEU A 182 -27.12 24.17 -12.34
N ALA A 183 -27.99 24.63 -11.43
CA ALA A 183 -29.43 24.64 -11.65
C ALA A 183 -29.82 25.48 -12.87
N LEU A 184 -29.19 26.64 -13.08
CA LEU A 184 -29.46 27.48 -14.25
C LEU A 184 -28.98 26.84 -15.56
N ALA A 185 -27.82 26.17 -15.54
CA ALA A 185 -27.34 25.40 -16.70
C ALA A 185 -28.31 24.26 -17.08
N GLU A 186 -28.79 23.51 -16.08
CA GLU A 186 -29.80 22.45 -16.25
C GLU A 186 -31.14 23.02 -16.76
N PHE A 187 -31.55 24.20 -16.26
CA PHE A 187 -32.72 24.91 -16.75
C PHE A 187 -32.61 25.22 -18.24
N VAL A 188 -31.46 25.72 -18.70
CA VAL A 188 -31.24 26.05 -20.12
C VAL A 188 -31.42 24.79 -20.98
N LEU A 189 -30.78 23.68 -20.62
CA LEU A 189 -30.85 22.42 -21.39
C LEU A 189 -32.26 21.83 -21.42
N LEU A 190 -32.99 21.90 -20.29
CA LEU A 190 -34.36 21.44 -20.19
C LEU A 190 -35.32 22.34 -20.97
N ALA A 191 -35.23 23.66 -20.82
CA ALA A 191 -36.06 24.62 -21.53
C ALA A 191 -35.89 24.50 -23.05
N ASP A 192 -34.65 24.35 -23.51
CA ASP A 192 -34.34 24.13 -24.92
C ASP A 192 -34.94 22.81 -25.44
N SER A 193 -34.83 21.72 -24.67
CA SER A 193 -35.43 20.42 -25.04
C SER A 193 -36.97 20.43 -25.12
N LEU A 194 -37.60 21.39 -24.45
CA LEU A 194 -39.05 21.59 -24.44
C LEU A 194 -39.50 22.67 -25.45
N ASP A 195 -38.59 23.13 -26.32
CA ASP A 195 -38.80 24.20 -27.30
C ASP A 195 -39.23 25.54 -26.67
N HIS A 196 -38.85 25.78 -25.41
CA HIS A 196 -39.00 27.06 -24.70
C HIS A 196 -37.83 28.01 -25.00
N ARG A 197 -37.56 28.25 -26.29
CA ARG A 197 -36.35 28.93 -26.79
C ARG A 197 -36.06 30.28 -26.13
N GLU A 198 -37.06 31.16 -26.05
CA GLU A 198 -36.88 32.50 -25.46
C GLU A 198 -36.40 32.44 -24.00
N ARG A 199 -36.91 31.48 -23.22
CA ARG A 199 -36.50 31.27 -21.84
C ARG A 199 -35.09 30.68 -21.76
N ALA A 200 -34.79 29.70 -22.62
CA ALA A 200 -33.47 29.07 -22.69
C ALA A 200 -32.40 30.10 -23.08
N ASP A 201 -32.64 30.90 -24.13
CA ASP A 201 -31.71 31.92 -24.62
C ASP A 201 -31.47 33.01 -23.57
N SER A 202 -32.53 33.48 -22.90
CA SER A 202 -32.41 34.49 -21.85
C SER A 202 -31.58 33.98 -20.66
N ALA A 203 -31.82 32.74 -20.24
CA ALA A 203 -31.07 32.11 -19.16
C ALA A 203 -29.62 31.79 -19.56
N ARG A 204 -29.39 31.40 -20.82
CA ARG A 204 -28.06 31.15 -21.37
C ARG A 204 -27.19 32.40 -21.35
N VAL A 205 -27.72 33.53 -21.83
CA VAL A 205 -27.00 34.81 -21.80
C VAL A 205 -26.64 35.21 -20.36
N LEU A 206 -27.55 35.00 -19.41
CA LEU A 206 -27.29 35.27 -18.01
C LEU A 206 -26.17 34.39 -17.47
N LEU A 207 -26.25 33.07 -17.70
CA LEU A 207 -25.27 32.10 -17.27
C LEU A 207 -23.88 32.37 -17.86
N GLU A 208 -23.79 32.68 -19.15
CA GLU A 208 -22.53 33.04 -19.81
C GLU A 208 -21.90 34.31 -19.24
N SER A 209 -22.72 35.25 -18.79
CA SER A 209 -22.24 36.51 -18.21
C SER A 209 -21.85 36.42 -16.73
N GLU A 210 -22.55 35.60 -15.95
CA GLU A 210 -22.38 35.54 -14.49
C GLU A 210 -21.60 34.30 -14.02
N ALA A 211 -21.76 33.15 -14.68
CA ALA A 211 -21.16 31.88 -14.28
C ALA A 211 -20.85 30.95 -15.48
N PRO A 212 -19.94 31.36 -16.39
CA PRO A 212 -19.61 30.57 -17.59
C PRO A 212 -19.00 29.18 -17.27
N SER A 213 -18.33 29.02 -16.13
CA SER A 213 -17.77 27.74 -15.66
C SER A 213 -18.83 26.72 -15.23
N ALA A 214 -20.10 27.12 -15.11
CA ALA A 214 -21.20 26.23 -14.77
C ALA A 214 -21.42 25.14 -15.83
N TRP A 215 -21.12 25.42 -17.11
CA TRP A 215 -21.22 24.44 -18.19
C TRP A 215 -20.24 23.28 -18.00
N GLU A 216 -18.97 23.61 -17.73
CA GLU A 216 -17.91 22.64 -17.47
C GLU A 216 -18.20 21.82 -16.21
N ARG A 217 -18.62 22.47 -15.13
CA ARG A 217 -19.00 21.80 -13.88
C ARG A 217 -20.21 20.87 -14.08
N LEU A 218 -21.22 21.31 -14.83
CA LEU A 218 -22.38 20.47 -15.15
C LEU A 218 -21.96 19.26 -15.99
N ALA A 219 -21.09 19.48 -16.98
CA ALA A 219 -20.58 18.41 -17.82
C ALA A 219 -19.84 17.35 -17.00
N LEU A 220 -18.92 17.78 -16.13
CA LEU A 220 -18.17 16.89 -15.24
C LEU A 220 -19.09 16.12 -14.28
N GLU A 221 -20.07 16.77 -13.69
CA GLU A 221 -21.00 16.13 -12.74
C GLU A 221 -21.92 15.11 -13.43
N GLN A 222 -22.34 15.39 -14.66
CA GLN A 222 -23.30 14.55 -15.39
C GLN A 222 -22.65 13.51 -16.30
N ALA A 223 -21.34 13.56 -16.58
CA ALA A 223 -20.71 12.69 -17.57
C ALA A 223 -20.90 11.19 -17.28
N VAL A 224 -20.82 10.76 -16.01
CA VAL A 224 -21.06 9.36 -15.62
C VAL A 224 -22.55 9.00 -15.58
N SER A 225 -23.39 9.88 -15.04
CA SER A 225 -24.81 9.56 -14.77
C SER A 225 -25.73 9.82 -15.97
N ARG A 226 -25.41 10.82 -16.78
CA ARG A 226 -26.17 11.32 -17.93
C ARG A 226 -25.22 11.88 -19.01
N PRO A 227 -24.52 11.00 -19.74
CA PRO A 227 -23.55 11.43 -20.75
C PRO A 227 -24.16 12.39 -21.78
N ALA A 228 -25.41 12.18 -22.20
CA ALA A 228 -26.10 13.09 -23.13
C ALA A 228 -26.35 14.52 -22.58
N VAL A 229 -26.48 14.68 -21.26
CA VAL A 229 -26.57 16.01 -20.65
C VAL A 229 -25.19 16.66 -20.60
N ALA A 230 -24.16 15.87 -20.29
CA ALA A 230 -22.78 16.36 -20.29
C ALA A 230 -22.30 16.79 -21.67
N GLU A 231 -22.57 16.00 -22.73
CA GLU A 231 -22.30 16.36 -24.12
C GLU A 231 -22.94 17.70 -24.49
N ARG A 232 -24.24 17.86 -24.19
CA ARG A 232 -24.95 19.12 -24.46
C ARG A 232 -24.42 20.28 -23.63
N ALA A 233 -23.92 20.03 -22.42
CA ALA A 233 -23.29 21.06 -21.59
C ALA A 233 -21.94 21.50 -22.17
N VAL A 234 -21.13 20.56 -22.69
CA VAL A 234 -19.89 20.86 -23.42
C VAL A 234 -20.20 21.66 -24.69
N GLU A 235 -21.18 21.23 -25.50
CA GLU A 235 -21.59 21.95 -26.72
C GLU A 235 -22.15 23.35 -26.42
N ALA A 236 -22.84 23.49 -25.29
CA ALA A 236 -23.42 24.75 -24.84
C ALA A 236 -22.36 25.74 -24.30
N GLY A 237 -21.24 25.23 -23.79
CA GLY A 237 -20.12 26.01 -23.31
C GLY A 237 -19.22 26.48 -24.44
N SER A 238 -18.95 27.78 -24.51
CA SER A 238 -17.90 28.32 -25.38
C SER A 238 -16.58 28.42 -24.61
N SER A 239 -15.98 27.29 -24.25
CA SER A 239 -14.77 27.28 -23.40
C SER A 239 -13.50 26.94 -24.19
N ARG A 240 -12.40 27.58 -23.79
CA ARG A 240 -11.03 27.14 -24.12
C ARG A 240 -10.81 25.70 -23.64
N PRO A 241 -9.86 24.94 -24.23
CA PRO A 241 -9.48 23.65 -23.67
C PRO A 241 -9.10 23.80 -22.19
N THR A 242 -9.62 22.92 -21.35
CA THR A 242 -9.33 22.84 -19.91
C THR A 242 -9.14 21.39 -19.51
N ALA A 243 -8.45 21.15 -18.40
CA ALA A 243 -8.24 19.79 -17.90
C ALA A 243 -9.57 19.10 -17.56
N ALA A 244 -10.58 19.84 -17.12
CA ALA A 244 -11.89 19.26 -16.81
C ALA A 244 -12.67 18.89 -18.09
N LEU A 245 -12.57 19.67 -19.18
CA LEU A 245 -13.12 19.24 -20.48
C LEU A 245 -12.44 17.96 -20.99
N GLY A 246 -11.12 17.87 -20.90
CA GLY A 246 -10.41 16.63 -21.25
C GLY A 246 -10.88 15.44 -20.39
N SER A 247 -11.11 15.67 -19.10
CA SER A 247 -11.64 14.66 -18.17
C SER A 247 -13.08 14.26 -18.51
N VAL A 248 -13.92 15.21 -18.95
CA VAL A 248 -15.27 14.93 -19.45
C VAL A 248 -15.20 14.05 -20.70
N SER A 249 -14.37 14.38 -21.68
CA SER A 249 -14.18 13.56 -22.89
C SER A 249 -13.71 12.14 -22.53
N MET A 250 -12.80 11.97 -21.56
CA MET A 250 -12.42 10.65 -21.05
C MET A 250 -13.61 9.87 -20.47
N GLN A 251 -14.45 10.52 -19.65
CA GLN A 251 -15.62 9.87 -19.02
C GLN A 251 -16.71 9.51 -20.03
N LEU A 252 -16.87 10.32 -21.09
CA LEU A 252 -17.75 10.02 -22.23
C LEU A 252 -17.17 8.91 -23.14
N GLY A 253 -15.91 8.53 -22.95
CA GLY A 253 -15.21 7.53 -23.74
C GLY A 253 -14.59 8.06 -25.04
N ASP A 254 -14.63 9.38 -25.27
CA ASP A 254 -13.91 10.02 -26.37
C ASP A 254 -12.46 10.31 -25.97
N PHE A 255 -11.68 9.23 -25.90
CA PHE A 255 -10.26 9.30 -25.54
C PHE A 255 -9.41 10.04 -26.58
N PHE A 256 -9.88 10.14 -27.83
CA PHE A 256 -9.18 10.86 -28.89
C PHE A 256 -9.30 12.37 -28.72
N GLU A 257 -10.51 12.86 -28.42
CA GLU A 257 -10.71 14.26 -28.07
C GLU A 257 -9.95 14.63 -26.78
N ALA A 258 -10.01 13.77 -25.75
CA ALA A 258 -9.27 13.97 -24.51
C ALA A 258 -7.76 14.09 -24.74
N GLU A 259 -7.16 13.19 -25.52
CA GLU A 259 -5.74 13.24 -25.92
C GLU A 259 -5.41 14.58 -26.59
N GLY A 260 -6.27 15.06 -27.49
CA GLY A 260 -6.11 16.35 -28.18
C GLY A 260 -6.09 17.53 -27.20
N ILE A 261 -7.08 17.58 -26.30
CA ILE A 261 -7.21 18.63 -25.28
C ILE A 261 -5.98 18.65 -24.36
N PHE A 262 -5.55 17.50 -23.84
CA PHE A 262 -4.42 17.45 -22.92
C PHE A 262 -3.10 17.82 -23.60
N ARG A 263 -2.90 17.47 -24.88
CA ARG A 263 -1.72 17.91 -25.63
C ARG A 263 -1.73 19.40 -25.89
N GLU A 264 -2.88 19.99 -26.20
CA GLU A 264 -3.02 21.43 -26.38
C GLU A 264 -2.67 22.18 -25.09
N LEU A 265 -3.21 21.73 -23.95
CA LEU A 265 -2.91 22.29 -22.63
C LEU A 265 -1.41 22.25 -22.27
N LEU A 266 -0.74 21.12 -22.56
CA LEU A 266 0.69 20.98 -22.30
C LEU A 266 1.54 21.82 -23.26
N ALA A 267 1.06 22.08 -24.49
CA ALA A 267 1.76 22.90 -25.46
C ALA A 267 1.68 24.40 -25.16
N GLU A 268 0.60 24.86 -24.52
CA GLU A 268 0.41 26.25 -24.12
C GLU A 268 1.18 26.63 -22.85
N GLU A 269 1.80 25.67 -22.14
CA GLU A 269 2.49 25.84 -20.85
C GLU A 269 1.62 26.48 -19.73
N GLU A 270 0.30 26.61 -19.94
CA GLU A 270 -0.63 27.19 -18.97
C GLU A 270 -1.08 26.17 -17.91
N ALA A 271 -0.91 24.87 -18.16
CA ALA A 271 -1.41 23.80 -17.31
C ALA A 271 -0.32 23.17 -16.41
N ASP A 272 -0.72 22.76 -15.20
CA ASP A 272 0.14 21.98 -14.32
C ASP A 272 0.44 20.60 -14.95
N SER A 273 1.69 20.43 -15.39
CA SER A 273 2.14 19.20 -16.02
C SER A 273 2.00 17.99 -15.09
N ALA A 274 2.13 18.17 -13.77
CA ALA A 274 1.96 17.08 -12.81
C ALA A 274 0.52 16.55 -12.80
N ALA A 275 -0.47 17.44 -12.93
CA ALA A 275 -1.88 17.08 -12.97
C ALA A 275 -2.33 16.54 -14.34
N VAL A 276 -1.79 17.08 -15.44
CA VAL A 276 -2.26 16.76 -16.81
C VAL A 276 -1.60 15.50 -17.40
N LEU A 277 -0.33 15.24 -17.12
CA LEU A 277 0.38 14.09 -17.70
C LEU A 277 -0.26 12.73 -17.36
N PRO A 278 -0.70 12.45 -16.12
CA PRO A 278 -1.40 11.21 -15.81
C PRO A 278 -2.68 11.03 -16.64
N LEU A 279 -3.43 12.11 -16.89
CA LEU A 279 -4.68 12.08 -17.69
C LEU A 279 -4.41 11.83 -19.18
N LEU A 280 -3.36 12.46 -19.72
CA LEU A 280 -2.88 12.17 -21.09
C LEU A 280 -2.44 10.70 -21.22
N GLY A 281 -1.65 10.21 -20.26
CA GLY A 281 -1.19 8.82 -20.24
C GLY A 281 -2.36 7.84 -20.21
N ALA A 282 -3.38 8.11 -19.39
CA ALA A 282 -4.57 7.28 -19.30
C ALA A 282 -5.38 7.28 -20.61
N SER A 283 -5.53 8.45 -21.25
CA SER A 283 -6.16 8.57 -22.57
C SER A 283 -5.44 7.74 -23.63
N LEU A 284 -4.10 7.83 -23.69
CA LEU A 284 -3.26 7.04 -24.61
C LEU A 284 -3.36 5.52 -24.35
N TYR A 285 -3.41 5.12 -23.09
CA TYR A 285 -3.59 3.71 -22.69
C TYR A 285 -4.95 3.15 -23.15
N MET A 286 -6.01 3.96 -23.04
CA MET A 286 -7.36 3.58 -23.49
C MET A 286 -7.45 3.50 -25.02
N LEU A 287 -6.69 4.32 -25.74
CA LEU A 287 -6.52 4.23 -27.20
C LEU A 287 -5.64 3.04 -27.64
N GLY A 288 -5.06 2.29 -26.70
CA GLY A 288 -4.18 1.14 -26.99
C GLY A 288 -2.76 1.54 -27.40
N ASN A 289 -2.37 2.81 -27.24
CA ASN A 289 -1.02 3.29 -27.50
C ASN A 289 -0.12 3.08 -26.27
N ASP A 290 0.05 1.82 -25.87
CA ASP A 290 0.75 1.42 -24.63
C ASP A 290 2.21 1.92 -24.60
N ARG A 291 2.86 2.07 -25.76
CA ARG A 291 4.24 2.55 -25.86
C ARG A 291 4.37 4.01 -25.46
N GLU A 292 3.52 4.88 -26.00
CA GLU A 292 3.54 6.30 -25.69
C GLU A 292 3.00 6.54 -24.27
N ALA A 293 1.92 5.84 -23.90
CA ALA A 293 1.38 5.89 -22.54
C ALA A 293 2.46 5.57 -21.49
N ARG A 294 3.28 4.52 -21.72
CA ARG A 294 4.41 4.18 -20.83
C ARG A 294 5.41 5.33 -20.70
N GLN A 295 5.71 6.05 -21.78
CA GLN A 295 6.61 7.21 -21.73
C GLN A 295 6.00 8.35 -20.93
N VAL A 296 4.74 8.70 -21.20
CA VAL A 296 4.02 9.78 -20.50
C VAL A 296 3.90 9.50 -19.00
N PHE A 297 3.52 8.28 -18.60
CA PHE A 297 3.45 7.92 -17.18
C PHE A 297 4.83 7.89 -16.50
N THR A 298 5.89 7.54 -17.22
CA THR A 298 7.25 7.60 -16.68
C THR A 298 7.66 9.04 -16.42
N SER A 299 7.39 9.95 -17.37
CA SER A 299 7.63 11.39 -17.18
C SER A 299 6.76 12.00 -16.08
N ALA A 300 5.51 11.55 -15.93
CA ALA A 300 4.67 11.95 -14.82
C ALA A 300 5.31 11.58 -13.47
N LEU A 301 5.86 10.36 -13.34
CA LEU A 301 6.57 9.92 -12.13
C LEU A 301 7.92 10.60 -11.89
N GLU A 302 8.56 11.14 -12.93
CA GLU A 302 9.76 11.97 -12.78
C GLU A 302 9.45 13.35 -12.18
N ILE A 303 8.24 13.88 -12.45
CA ILE A 303 7.76 15.17 -11.93
C ILE A 303 7.15 14.96 -10.54
N ASP A 304 6.25 13.99 -10.41
CA ASP A 304 5.64 13.59 -9.15
C ASP A 304 5.80 12.09 -8.90
N SER A 305 6.76 11.76 -8.04
CA SER A 305 7.05 10.39 -7.65
C SER A 305 5.92 9.69 -6.86
N LEU A 306 4.89 10.43 -6.44
CA LEU A 306 3.78 9.92 -5.62
C LEU A 306 2.49 9.70 -6.42
N SER A 307 2.50 9.90 -7.75
CA SER A 307 1.32 9.73 -8.60
C SER A 307 0.84 8.27 -8.64
N VAL A 308 -0.15 7.94 -7.81
CA VAL A 308 -0.79 6.61 -7.72
C VAL A 308 -1.34 6.19 -9.08
N THR A 309 -2.05 7.09 -9.76
CA THR A 309 -2.61 6.87 -11.10
C THR A 309 -1.54 6.40 -12.09
N SER A 310 -0.38 7.05 -12.09
CA SER A 310 0.73 6.69 -12.99
C SER A 310 1.33 5.33 -12.65
N MET A 311 1.47 5.00 -11.36
CA MET A 311 1.94 3.68 -10.92
C MET A 311 0.99 2.56 -11.36
N VAL A 312 -0.31 2.73 -11.11
CA VAL A 312 -1.34 1.74 -11.48
C VAL A 312 -1.34 1.48 -12.99
N HIS A 313 -1.31 2.54 -13.81
CA HIS A 313 -1.34 2.38 -15.26
C HIS A 313 -0.04 1.80 -15.83
N LEU A 314 1.12 2.10 -15.25
CA LEU A 314 2.36 1.38 -15.60
C LEU A 314 2.27 -0.11 -15.26
N GLY A 315 1.65 -0.45 -14.13
CA GLY A 315 1.35 -1.83 -13.77
C GLY A 315 0.46 -2.52 -14.81
N LEU A 316 -0.64 -1.86 -15.21
CA LEU A 316 -1.56 -2.33 -16.25
C LEU A 316 -0.89 -2.51 -17.62
N ILE A 317 0.00 -1.59 -18.00
CA ILE A 317 0.78 -1.69 -19.25
C ILE A 317 1.75 -2.87 -19.19
N SER A 318 2.47 -3.05 -18.07
CA SER A 318 3.35 -4.22 -17.88
C SER A 318 2.57 -5.53 -17.91
N GLU A 319 1.38 -5.58 -17.31
CA GLU A 319 0.52 -6.75 -17.35
C GLU A 319 0.03 -7.07 -18.77
N ARG A 320 -0.42 -6.07 -19.54
CA ARG A 320 -0.77 -6.23 -20.97
C ARG A 320 0.40 -6.75 -21.80
N ALA A 321 1.63 -6.37 -21.44
CA ALA A 321 2.86 -6.85 -22.07
C ALA A 321 3.28 -8.26 -21.63
N GLY A 322 2.58 -8.89 -20.67
CA GLY A 322 2.94 -10.20 -20.10
C GLY A 322 4.07 -10.12 -19.07
N GLU A 323 4.43 -8.92 -18.61
CA GLU A 323 5.48 -8.67 -17.62
C GLU A 323 4.88 -8.70 -16.20
N THR A 324 4.59 -9.90 -15.69
CA THR A 324 3.89 -10.06 -14.39
C THR A 324 4.66 -9.47 -13.21
N SER A 325 5.98 -9.70 -13.09
CA SER A 325 6.75 -9.21 -11.93
C SER A 325 6.80 -7.67 -11.87
N PRO A 326 7.12 -6.95 -12.97
CA PRO A 326 7.02 -5.48 -12.98
C PRO A 326 5.61 -4.95 -12.71
N ALA A 327 4.57 -5.66 -13.19
CA ALA A 327 3.18 -5.27 -12.90
C ALA A 327 2.87 -5.35 -11.40
N VAL A 328 3.23 -6.46 -10.75
CA VAL A 328 3.06 -6.67 -9.30
C VAL A 328 3.82 -5.60 -8.50
N GLU A 329 5.05 -5.29 -8.87
CA GLU A 329 5.84 -4.25 -8.20
C GLU A 329 5.13 -2.89 -8.26
N ARG A 330 4.64 -2.50 -9.43
CA ARG A 330 3.93 -1.23 -9.61
C ARG A 330 2.61 -1.16 -8.85
N TYR A 331 1.84 -2.25 -8.82
CA TYR A 331 0.62 -2.32 -8.02
C TYR A 331 0.91 -2.25 -6.53
N LEU A 332 1.95 -2.94 -6.04
CA LEU A 332 2.33 -2.87 -4.63
C LEU A 332 2.80 -1.46 -4.24
N SER A 333 3.59 -0.78 -5.08
CA SER A 333 3.96 0.62 -4.85
C SER A 333 2.76 1.57 -4.84
N ALA A 334 1.77 1.35 -5.71
CA ALA A 334 0.50 2.08 -5.65
C ALA A 334 -0.21 1.85 -4.31
N LEU A 335 -0.26 0.61 -3.82
CA LEU A 335 -0.88 0.27 -2.53
C LEU A 335 -0.08 0.72 -1.30
N GLU A 336 1.22 1.01 -1.43
CA GLU A 336 2.01 1.66 -0.38
C GLU A 336 1.55 3.11 -0.16
N LEU A 337 1.03 3.77 -1.20
CA LEU A 337 0.54 5.14 -1.16
C LEU A 337 -0.98 5.21 -0.91
N ASP A 338 -1.75 4.37 -1.59
CA ASP A 338 -3.20 4.22 -1.40
C ASP A 338 -3.58 2.75 -1.20
N VAL A 339 -3.65 2.34 0.07
CA VAL A 339 -4.06 0.98 0.51
C VAL A 339 -5.43 0.55 -0.03
N PHE A 340 -6.29 1.49 -0.44
CA PHE A 340 -7.63 1.22 -0.97
C PHE A 340 -7.71 1.34 -2.49
N GLU A 341 -6.60 1.57 -3.20
CA GLU A 341 -6.63 1.71 -4.64
C GLU A 341 -7.31 0.45 -5.25
N PRO A 342 -8.47 0.62 -5.90
CA PRO A 342 -9.33 -0.49 -6.27
C PRO A 342 -8.76 -1.34 -7.39
N VAL A 343 -8.15 -0.71 -8.40
CA VAL A 343 -7.57 -1.36 -9.57
C VAL A 343 -6.38 -2.21 -9.17
N ALA A 344 -5.38 -1.67 -8.47
CA ALA A 344 -4.22 -2.38 -7.98
C ALA A 344 -4.61 -3.58 -7.11
N ARG A 345 -5.61 -3.44 -6.22
CA ARG A 345 -6.12 -4.57 -5.42
C ARG A 345 -6.80 -5.63 -6.29
N GLU A 346 -7.67 -5.22 -7.21
CA GLU A 346 -8.36 -6.14 -8.11
C GLU A 346 -7.38 -6.88 -9.02
N ARG A 347 -6.43 -6.16 -9.63
CA ARG A 347 -5.38 -6.74 -10.48
C ARG A 347 -4.45 -7.64 -9.69
N LEU A 348 -4.00 -7.24 -8.51
CA LEU A 348 -3.21 -8.11 -7.63
C LEU A 348 -4.01 -9.35 -7.21
N ARG A 349 -5.32 -9.23 -6.93
CA ARG A 349 -6.18 -10.37 -6.63
C ARG A 349 -6.38 -11.27 -7.84
N ALA A 350 -6.49 -10.73 -9.05
CA ALA A 350 -6.61 -11.51 -10.27
C ALA A 350 -5.29 -12.24 -10.60
N ILE A 351 -4.16 -11.56 -10.41
CA ILE A 351 -2.81 -12.16 -10.46
C ILE A 351 -2.64 -13.19 -9.33
N ALA A 352 -3.29 -12.96 -8.19
CA ALA A 352 -3.21 -13.79 -6.99
C ALA A 352 -4.44 -14.68 -6.73
N ASP A 353 -5.26 -15.00 -7.74
CA ASP A 353 -6.45 -15.89 -7.62
C ASP A 353 -6.00 -17.33 -7.27
N ASP A 354 -6.89 -18.33 -7.15
CA ASP A 354 -6.60 -19.72 -6.74
C ASP A 354 -5.49 -20.46 -7.56
N SER A 355 -4.98 -19.84 -8.63
CA SER A 355 -3.76 -20.22 -9.37
C SER A 355 -2.49 -19.47 -8.92
N TYR A 356 -2.55 -18.65 -7.86
CA TYR A 356 -1.43 -18.02 -7.20
C TYR A 356 -0.57 -19.13 -6.64
N ASP A 357 0.38 -19.53 -7.47
CA ASP A 357 1.40 -20.45 -7.09
C ASP A 357 2.53 -19.63 -6.44
N PRO A 358 2.65 -19.64 -5.11
CA PRO A 358 3.80 -19.05 -4.47
C PRO A 358 5.11 -19.72 -4.87
N GLU A 359 5.07 -20.92 -5.48
CA GLU A 359 6.22 -21.54 -6.13
C GLU A 359 6.57 -20.87 -7.47
N GLU A 360 5.69 -20.07 -8.09
CA GLU A 360 6.00 -19.31 -9.31
C GLU A 360 6.81 -18.04 -8.98
N ILE A 361 6.50 -17.35 -7.88
CA ILE A 361 7.30 -16.19 -7.40
C ILE A 361 8.51 -16.65 -6.57
N ALA A 362 8.41 -17.74 -5.81
CA ALA A 362 9.57 -18.33 -5.13
C ALA A 362 10.48 -19.15 -6.08
N GLY A 363 9.96 -19.57 -7.23
CA GLY A 363 10.62 -20.42 -8.23
C GLY A 363 10.91 -19.74 -9.57
N SER A 364 10.66 -18.44 -9.73
CA SER A 364 11.06 -17.69 -10.94
C SER A 364 12.55 -17.36 -11.00
N SER A 365 13.36 -17.75 -10.00
CA SER A 365 14.82 -17.67 -10.08
C SER A 365 15.47 -19.04 -9.91
N GLY A 366 15.46 -19.83 -10.99
CA GLY A 366 16.67 -20.58 -11.31
C GLY A 366 17.75 -19.53 -11.53
N GLY A 367 18.63 -19.32 -10.54
CA GLY A 367 19.43 -18.12 -10.49
C GLY A 367 20.64 -18.26 -9.58
N LEU A 368 21.74 -17.66 -10.04
CA LEU A 368 22.87 -17.31 -9.21
C LEU A 368 22.43 -16.17 -8.30
N SER A 369 22.69 -16.28 -7.01
CA SER A 369 22.57 -15.17 -6.07
C SER A 369 23.94 -14.88 -5.47
N ILE A 370 24.31 -13.61 -5.44
CA ILE A 370 25.54 -13.15 -4.79
C ILE A 370 25.17 -12.08 -3.79
N ALA A 371 25.61 -12.24 -2.54
CA ALA A 371 25.42 -11.22 -1.53
C ALA A 371 26.72 -10.94 -0.77
N ALA A 372 26.89 -9.68 -0.37
CA ALA A 372 27.95 -9.25 0.54
C ALA A 372 27.32 -8.73 1.83
N GLU A 373 27.96 -9.01 2.96
CA GLU A 373 27.46 -8.65 4.28
C GLU A 373 28.56 -8.02 5.12
N ALA A 374 28.19 -7.02 5.91
CA ALA A 374 29.00 -6.50 7.01
C ALA A 374 28.22 -6.66 8.32
N ASP A 375 28.82 -7.35 9.29
CA ASP A 375 28.16 -7.74 10.53
C ASP A 375 28.89 -7.22 11.78
N LEU A 376 28.11 -6.96 12.82
CA LEU A 376 28.56 -6.72 14.18
C LEU A 376 27.88 -7.76 15.08
N SER A 377 28.67 -8.48 15.87
CA SER A 377 28.15 -9.51 16.77
C SER A 377 28.66 -9.33 18.20
N LEU A 378 27.76 -9.55 19.16
CA LEU A 378 28.03 -9.54 20.58
C LEU A 378 27.72 -10.93 21.15
N GLU A 379 28.74 -11.63 21.63
CA GLU A 379 28.63 -12.92 22.31
C GLU A 379 28.70 -12.71 23.83
N LYS A 380 27.86 -13.42 24.59
CA LYS A 380 27.89 -13.42 26.05
C LYS A 380 27.61 -14.83 26.58
N GLY A 381 28.60 -15.40 27.27
CA GLY A 381 28.52 -16.71 27.90
C GLY A 381 29.75 -16.97 28.77
N ASN A 382 30.54 -17.98 28.40
CA ASN A 382 31.84 -18.26 29.05
C ASN A 382 32.88 -17.17 28.81
N ARG A 383 32.73 -16.49 27.68
CA ARG A 383 33.45 -15.27 27.29
C ARG A 383 32.42 -14.20 26.92
N ALA A 384 32.82 -12.95 27.02
CA ALA A 384 32.10 -11.85 26.40
C ALA A 384 32.97 -11.28 25.29
N LEU A 385 32.40 -11.13 24.10
CA LEU A 385 33.15 -10.79 22.90
C LEU A 385 32.33 -9.84 22.02
N LEU A 386 32.96 -8.75 21.56
CA LEU A 386 32.42 -7.91 20.50
C LEU A 386 33.26 -8.08 19.23
N GLU A 387 32.62 -8.47 18.15
CA GLU A 387 33.25 -8.70 16.87
C GLU A 387 32.61 -7.88 15.77
N TRP A 388 33.42 -7.49 14.80
CA TRP A 388 32.93 -7.03 13.51
C TRP A 388 33.52 -7.90 12.41
N GLY A 389 32.75 -8.07 11.35
CA GLY A 389 33.08 -8.97 10.28
C GLY A 389 32.49 -8.55 8.95
N GLY A 390 32.81 -9.36 7.95
CA GLY A 390 32.12 -9.33 6.69
C GLY A 390 32.23 -10.66 5.98
N SER A 391 31.26 -10.92 5.11
CA SER A 391 31.19 -12.15 4.35
C SER A 391 30.71 -11.91 2.93
N VAL A 392 31.03 -12.86 2.06
CA VAL A 392 30.45 -12.98 0.73
C VAL A 392 29.82 -14.36 0.62
N SER A 393 28.60 -14.40 0.11
CA SER A 393 27.87 -15.63 -0.16
C SER A 393 27.52 -15.74 -1.63
N VAL A 394 27.53 -16.97 -2.12
CA VAL A 394 27.13 -17.34 -3.48
C VAL A 394 26.22 -18.54 -3.36
N SER A 395 24.99 -18.40 -3.86
CA SER A 395 24.02 -19.48 -3.93
C SER A 395 23.67 -19.72 -5.39
N TYR A 396 23.53 -20.98 -5.79
CA TYR A 396 22.96 -21.32 -7.09
C TYR A 396 21.85 -22.34 -6.90
N ARG A 397 20.64 -21.95 -7.31
CA ARG A 397 19.47 -22.81 -7.28
C ARG A 397 19.26 -23.49 -8.63
N PHE A 398 19.25 -24.82 -8.62
CA PHE A 398 19.14 -25.66 -9.82
C PHE A 398 17.70 -25.88 -10.27
N ASP A 399 16.74 -25.86 -9.34
CA ASP A 399 15.34 -26.13 -9.65
C ASP A 399 14.37 -25.40 -8.71
N ARG A 400 13.08 -25.45 -9.06
CA ARG A 400 11.99 -24.83 -8.31
C ARG A 400 11.71 -25.47 -6.95
N ARG A 401 12.14 -26.73 -6.76
CA ARG A 401 11.94 -27.46 -5.50
C ARG A 401 12.87 -26.94 -4.41
N GLY A 402 13.95 -26.28 -4.79
CA GLY A 402 14.92 -25.68 -3.88
C GLY A 402 16.26 -26.42 -3.88
N THR A 403 16.53 -27.30 -4.85
CA THR A 403 17.86 -27.92 -4.98
C THR A 403 18.89 -26.82 -5.19
N SER A 404 19.88 -26.72 -4.32
CA SER A 404 20.87 -25.63 -4.31
C SER A 404 22.27 -26.08 -3.94
N VAL A 405 23.23 -25.28 -4.36
CA VAL A 405 24.58 -25.27 -3.79
C VAL A 405 24.85 -23.87 -3.24
N ASP A 406 25.38 -23.82 -2.03
CA ASP A 406 25.54 -22.60 -1.26
C ASP A 406 26.98 -22.53 -0.76
N GLY A 407 27.72 -21.49 -1.11
CA GLY A 407 29.08 -21.26 -0.68
C GLY A 407 29.19 -19.90 0.00
N SER A 408 29.89 -19.83 1.13
CA SER A 408 30.19 -18.53 1.74
C SER A 408 31.56 -18.53 2.39
N PHE A 409 32.15 -17.35 2.48
CA PHE A 409 33.40 -17.15 3.22
C PHE A 409 33.44 -15.74 3.78
N GLY A 410 34.15 -15.58 4.89
CA GLY A 410 34.21 -14.32 5.59
C GLY A 410 35.36 -14.25 6.56
N GLY A 411 35.46 -13.09 7.18
CA GLY A 411 36.44 -12.81 8.23
C GLY A 411 35.79 -12.03 9.37
N ARG A 412 36.32 -12.24 10.58
CA ARG A 412 35.92 -11.51 11.79
C ARG A 412 37.14 -11.00 12.52
N SER A 413 36.99 -9.86 13.17
CA SER A 413 38.01 -9.29 14.03
C SER A 413 37.41 -8.97 15.39
N VAL A 414 38.13 -9.39 16.42
CA VAL A 414 37.76 -9.18 17.81
C VAL A 414 38.16 -7.77 18.21
N THR A 415 37.18 -6.96 18.60
CA THR A 415 37.42 -5.61 19.13
C THR A 415 37.64 -5.60 20.63
N TRP A 416 37.02 -6.52 21.34
CA TRP A 416 37.10 -6.63 22.79
C TRP A 416 36.72 -8.04 23.23
N GLU A 417 37.52 -8.63 24.12
CA GLU A 417 37.27 -9.92 24.76
C GLU A 417 37.47 -9.83 26.27
N GLU A 418 36.52 -10.39 27.01
CA GLU A 418 36.62 -10.64 28.44
C GLU A 418 36.42 -12.12 28.75
N TYR A 419 37.32 -12.67 29.55
CA TYR A 419 37.21 -14.03 30.07
C TYR A 419 37.26 -14.00 31.60
N SER A 420 36.20 -14.49 32.25
CA SER A 420 36.11 -14.53 33.72
C SER A 420 36.36 -13.17 34.42
N GLY A 421 35.97 -12.05 33.80
CA GLY A 421 36.13 -10.69 34.33
C GLY A 421 37.52 -10.09 34.16
N LEU A 422 38.40 -10.74 33.38
CA LEU A 422 39.71 -10.20 32.99
C LEU A 422 39.65 -9.79 31.52
N SER A 423 39.93 -8.51 31.27
CA SER A 423 40.17 -8.00 29.92
C SER A 423 41.49 -8.54 29.41
N MET A 424 41.47 -9.18 28.24
CA MET A 424 42.68 -9.68 27.58
C MET A 424 43.18 -8.66 26.56
N ASP A 425 44.50 -8.51 26.41
CA ASP A 425 45.10 -7.69 25.35
C ASP A 425 44.84 -8.34 23.99
N THR A 426 43.69 -8.02 23.39
CA THR A 426 43.28 -8.51 22.07
C THR A 426 43.90 -7.66 20.98
N LEU A 427 45.21 -7.83 20.74
CA LEU A 427 45.83 -7.36 19.50
C LEU A 427 45.18 -8.12 18.32
N ASN A 428 44.19 -7.51 17.66
CA ASN A 428 43.55 -7.90 16.39
C ASN A 428 43.71 -9.39 16.02
N THR A 429 42.95 -10.27 16.69
CA THR A 429 42.92 -11.70 16.36
C THR A 429 41.95 -11.95 15.20
N ASN A 430 42.41 -11.64 13.99
CA ASN A 430 41.62 -11.85 12.77
C ASN A 430 41.39 -13.35 12.53
N ARG A 431 40.12 -13.73 12.39
CA ARG A 431 39.66 -15.08 12.06
C ARG A 431 39.07 -15.10 10.66
N GLY A 432 39.19 -16.24 10.01
CA GLY A 432 38.57 -16.50 8.72
C GLY A 432 37.73 -17.76 8.82
N TRP A 433 36.63 -17.78 8.08
CA TRP A 433 35.76 -18.93 8.01
C TRP A 433 35.23 -19.13 6.58
N ALA A 434 34.86 -20.35 6.26
CA ALA A 434 34.20 -20.70 5.01
C ALA A 434 33.14 -21.77 5.26
N SER A 435 32.14 -21.84 4.40
CA SER A 435 31.15 -22.91 4.42
C SER A 435 30.74 -23.31 3.00
N LEU A 436 30.34 -24.57 2.87
CA LEU A 436 29.76 -25.14 1.67
C LEU A 436 28.55 -25.99 2.06
N GLY A 437 27.43 -25.75 1.39
CA GLY A 437 26.17 -26.43 1.56
C GLY A 437 25.65 -26.98 0.24
N PHE A 438 24.92 -28.08 0.33
CA PHE A 438 24.21 -28.69 -0.78
C PHE A 438 22.86 -29.20 -0.29
N ASP A 439 21.79 -28.70 -0.90
CA ASP A 439 20.42 -29.14 -0.65
C ASP A 439 19.91 -29.87 -1.90
N TYR A 440 19.40 -31.09 -1.73
CA TYR A 440 18.82 -31.88 -2.82
C TYR A 440 17.37 -32.25 -2.53
N TRP A 441 16.46 -31.77 -3.38
CA TRP A 441 15.04 -32.03 -3.28
C TRP A 441 14.62 -33.12 -4.25
N PHE A 442 14.27 -34.28 -3.71
CA PHE A 442 13.77 -35.40 -4.51
C PHE A 442 12.22 -35.46 -4.55
N SER A 443 11.54 -34.61 -3.79
CA SER A 443 10.10 -34.31 -3.89
C SER A 443 9.80 -32.91 -3.37
N ASP A 444 8.59 -32.40 -3.54
CA ASP A 444 8.20 -31.04 -3.10
C ASP A 444 8.15 -30.85 -1.57
N ARG A 445 8.32 -31.94 -0.81
CA ARG A 445 8.28 -31.93 0.65
C ARG A 445 9.51 -32.53 1.32
N TRP A 446 10.35 -33.25 0.60
CA TRP A 446 11.46 -33.99 1.19
C TRP A 446 12.78 -33.64 0.51
N TYR A 447 13.77 -33.38 1.35
CA TYR A 447 15.10 -32.99 0.91
C TYR A 447 16.19 -33.64 1.78
N VAL A 448 17.37 -33.76 1.20
CA VAL A 448 18.61 -34.04 1.95
C VAL A 448 19.46 -32.78 1.91
N LYS A 449 19.97 -32.40 3.08
CA LYS A 449 20.90 -31.27 3.25
C LYS A 449 22.24 -31.80 3.72
N ALA A 450 23.30 -31.43 3.04
CA ALA A 450 24.67 -31.68 3.46
C ALA A 450 25.41 -30.35 3.59
N SER A 451 26.19 -30.18 4.65
CA SER A 451 26.98 -28.97 4.83
C SER A 451 28.33 -29.27 5.46
N SER A 452 29.32 -28.44 5.16
CA SER A 452 30.61 -28.43 5.83
C SER A 452 31.05 -26.99 6.05
N GLY A 453 31.43 -26.66 7.27
CA GLY A 453 32.00 -25.38 7.67
C GLY A 453 33.44 -25.55 8.14
N TRP A 454 34.26 -24.55 7.88
CA TRP A 454 35.65 -24.45 8.31
C TRP A 454 35.82 -23.13 9.04
N ASP A 455 36.04 -23.18 10.34
CA ASP A 455 36.23 -21.98 11.17
C ASP A 455 37.63 -21.98 11.78
N ARG A 456 38.34 -20.85 11.66
CA ARG A 456 39.67 -20.70 12.23
C ARG A 456 39.56 -20.41 13.73
N GLN A 457 39.83 -21.42 14.55
CA GLN A 457 39.79 -21.28 16.01
C GLN A 457 41.13 -20.78 16.58
N MET A 458 41.03 -19.93 17.61
CA MET A 458 42.20 -19.51 18.38
C MET A 458 42.59 -20.59 19.39
N TYR A 459 43.87 -20.64 19.77
CA TYR A 459 44.36 -21.50 20.85
C TYR A 459 44.07 -23.01 20.68
N THR A 460 43.97 -23.46 19.42
CA THR A 460 43.80 -24.87 19.02
C THR A 460 45.06 -25.38 18.33
N GLU A 461 45.36 -26.67 18.48
CA GLU A 461 46.49 -27.29 17.77
C GLU A 461 46.20 -27.51 16.28
N ARG A 462 44.92 -27.73 15.94
CA ARG A 462 44.41 -27.71 14.57
C ARG A 462 43.77 -26.34 14.35
N PRO A 463 44.36 -25.45 13.54
CA PRO A 463 43.89 -24.07 13.43
C PRO A 463 42.50 -23.95 12.80
N TRP A 464 41.96 -25.04 12.23
CA TRP A 464 40.63 -25.10 11.63
C TRP A 464 39.78 -26.14 12.36
N GLN A 465 38.67 -25.67 12.91
CA GLN A 465 37.56 -26.51 13.32
C GLN A 465 36.70 -26.81 12.09
N ILE A 466 36.41 -28.09 11.86
CA ILE A 466 35.61 -28.53 10.71
C ILE A 466 34.30 -29.11 11.23
N SER A 467 33.18 -28.48 10.87
CA SER A 467 31.84 -28.95 11.24
C SER A 467 31.15 -29.48 9.99
N THR A 468 30.85 -30.77 9.93
CA THR A 468 30.19 -31.41 8.78
C THR A 468 28.88 -32.05 9.23
N SER A 469 27.81 -31.87 8.47
CA SER A 469 26.50 -32.45 8.76
C SER A 469 25.79 -32.97 7.52
N CYS A 470 24.92 -33.95 7.73
CA CYS A 470 23.96 -34.43 6.74
C CYS A 470 22.61 -34.71 7.43
N ALA A 471 21.54 -34.18 6.87
CA ALA A 471 20.20 -34.29 7.43
C ALA A 471 19.16 -34.62 6.38
N LEU A 472 18.18 -35.45 6.77
CA LEU A 472 16.93 -35.61 6.06
C LEU A 472 15.93 -34.59 6.61
N GLY A 473 15.37 -33.79 5.73
CA GLY A 473 14.39 -32.77 6.08
C GLY A 473 13.04 -33.02 5.42
N TRP A 474 12.01 -32.53 6.09
CA TRP A 474 10.66 -32.43 5.54
C TRP A 474 10.20 -30.98 5.66
N GLN A 475 9.62 -30.41 4.60
CA GLN A 475 9.08 -29.05 4.62
C GLN A 475 7.60 -29.04 4.27
N LYS A 476 6.86 -28.14 4.93
CA LYS A 476 5.50 -27.79 4.58
C LYS A 476 5.29 -26.28 4.61
N SER A 477 4.79 -25.77 3.50
CA SER A 477 4.22 -24.43 3.44
C SER A 477 2.87 -24.42 4.17
N ILE A 478 2.78 -23.63 5.24
CA ILE A 478 1.52 -23.37 5.95
C ILE A 478 0.75 -22.29 5.16
N MET A 479 1.50 -21.31 4.66
CA MET A 479 1.06 -20.30 3.68
C MET A 479 2.17 -20.13 2.63
N SER A 480 1.87 -19.41 1.55
CA SER A 480 2.82 -19.06 0.49
C SER A 480 4.13 -18.45 0.98
N TRP A 481 4.02 -17.63 2.01
CA TRP A 481 5.12 -16.87 2.61
C TRP A 481 5.52 -17.41 3.99
N PHE A 482 5.00 -18.56 4.42
CA PHE A 482 5.24 -19.12 5.76
C PHE A 482 5.43 -20.63 5.74
N ARG A 483 6.63 -21.08 6.12
CA ARG A 483 7.10 -22.47 5.99
C ARG A 483 7.54 -23.04 7.33
N PHE A 484 7.30 -24.33 7.50
CA PHE A 484 7.81 -25.12 8.61
C PHE A 484 8.65 -26.27 8.07
N SER A 485 9.87 -26.44 8.59
CA SER A 485 10.87 -27.38 8.08
C SER A 485 11.63 -28.10 9.20
N PRO A 486 11.08 -29.22 9.73
CA PRO A 486 11.81 -30.11 10.62
C PRO A 486 12.88 -30.94 9.87
N ARG A 487 13.98 -31.22 10.57
CA ARG A 487 15.10 -32.04 10.09
C ARG A 487 15.64 -32.97 11.17
N LEU A 488 16.15 -34.11 10.72
CA LEU A 488 16.88 -35.07 11.54
C LEU A 488 18.16 -35.46 10.80
N GLY A 489 19.30 -35.41 11.48
CA GLY A 489 20.58 -35.62 10.85
C GLY A 489 21.65 -36.17 11.76
N VAL A 490 22.82 -36.33 11.15
CA VAL A 490 24.08 -36.68 11.81
C VAL A 490 25.11 -35.61 11.47
N GLY A 491 25.93 -35.24 12.45
CA GLY A 491 27.00 -34.26 12.26
C GLY A 491 28.21 -34.60 13.10
N SER A 492 29.36 -34.06 12.70
CA SER A 492 30.63 -34.20 13.42
C SER A 492 31.35 -32.86 13.41
N VAL A 493 32.09 -32.58 14.48
CA VAL A 493 32.86 -31.34 14.65
C VAL A 493 34.29 -31.71 15.00
N ASN A 494 35.19 -31.67 14.04
CA ASN A 494 36.59 -31.96 14.28
C ASN A 494 37.29 -30.72 14.85
N ALA A 495 37.48 -30.66 16.17
CA ALA A 495 38.28 -29.64 16.85
C ALA A 495 39.31 -30.25 17.81
N ARG A 496 40.47 -29.58 17.96
CA ARG A 496 41.49 -29.94 18.96
C ARG A 496 41.84 -28.74 19.84
N TRP A 497 41.29 -28.72 21.05
CA TRP A 497 41.50 -27.65 22.03
C TRP A 497 42.68 -27.96 22.95
N THR A 498 43.59 -27.00 23.14
CA THR A 498 44.69 -27.11 24.12
C THR A 498 44.29 -26.49 25.45
N THR A 499 43.65 -27.28 26.33
CA THR A 499 43.21 -26.82 27.66
C THR A 499 44.16 -27.22 28.80
N GLY A 500 45.30 -27.85 28.49
CA GLY A 500 46.29 -28.29 29.48
C GLY A 500 45.86 -29.50 30.34
N ARG A 501 44.69 -30.11 30.05
CA ARG A 501 44.23 -31.38 30.61
C ARG A 501 43.80 -32.28 29.46
N GLN A 502 44.52 -33.39 29.24
CA GLN A 502 44.31 -34.45 28.22
C GLN A 502 43.89 -34.00 26.79
N ASP A 503 44.47 -34.64 25.77
CA ASP A 503 44.08 -34.40 24.38
C ASP A 503 42.61 -34.80 24.17
N PHE A 504 41.71 -33.83 24.00
CA PHE A 504 40.32 -34.06 23.65
C PHE A 504 40.17 -34.08 22.12
N TYR A 505 39.70 -35.21 21.60
CA TYR A 505 39.31 -35.38 20.18
C TYR A 505 37.80 -35.34 20.09
N THR A 506 37.28 -34.69 19.05
CA THR A 506 35.83 -34.57 18.78
C THR A 506 35.52 -35.14 17.39
N ASP A 507 36.14 -36.25 17.03
CA ASP A 507 35.92 -36.91 15.73
C ASP A 507 34.62 -37.73 15.68
N ASP A 508 33.78 -37.63 16.72
CA ASP A 508 32.56 -38.41 16.86
C ASP A 508 31.38 -37.82 16.09
N PHE A 509 30.45 -38.69 15.70
CA PHE A 509 29.20 -38.31 15.08
C PHE A 509 28.10 -38.19 16.12
N SER A 510 27.47 -37.02 16.19
CA SER A 510 26.27 -36.77 16.98
C SER A 510 25.03 -36.85 16.11
N ILE A 511 23.94 -37.38 16.67
CA ILE A 511 22.61 -37.26 16.05
C ILE A 511 22.02 -35.92 16.50
N PHE A 512 21.36 -35.22 15.59
CA PHE A 512 20.66 -33.99 15.93
C PHE A 512 19.27 -33.94 15.28
N GLY A 513 18.35 -33.28 15.97
CA GLY A 513 17.04 -32.93 15.45
C GLY A 513 16.83 -31.43 15.55
N GLY A 514 16.21 -30.84 14.56
CA GLY A 514 15.92 -29.41 14.56
C GLY A 514 14.68 -29.08 13.76
N ALA A 515 14.20 -27.85 13.90
CA ALA A 515 13.12 -27.33 13.08
C ALA A 515 13.31 -25.84 12.83
N VAL A 516 12.88 -25.42 11.65
CA VAL A 516 12.87 -24.02 11.23
C VAL A 516 11.45 -23.61 10.91
N LEU A 517 11.07 -22.43 11.37
CA LEU A 517 9.86 -21.73 10.98
C LEU A 517 10.28 -20.45 10.28
N SER A 518 9.98 -20.33 8.99
CA SER A 518 10.44 -19.22 8.16
C SER A 518 9.28 -18.45 7.54
N TYR A 519 9.43 -17.14 7.51
CA TYR A 519 8.58 -16.16 6.88
C TYR A 519 9.39 -15.42 5.81
N GLU A 520 8.85 -15.26 4.60
CA GLU A 520 9.52 -14.55 3.52
C GLU A 520 8.53 -13.78 2.66
N LYS A 521 8.67 -12.45 2.62
CA LYS A 521 7.95 -11.51 1.77
C LYS A 521 8.90 -10.39 1.34
N PRO A 522 9.66 -10.54 0.25
CA PRO A 522 10.76 -9.65 -0.08
C PRO A 522 10.38 -8.17 -0.25
N HIS A 523 9.11 -7.88 -0.56
CA HIS A 523 8.62 -6.53 -0.82
C HIS A 523 8.03 -5.83 0.41
N THR A 524 7.80 -6.52 1.53
CA THR A 524 7.29 -5.88 2.76
C THR A 524 8.42 -5.33 3.63
N PHE A 525 8.11 -4.39 4.53
CA PHE A 525 9.10 -3.83 5.47
C PHE A 525 9.91 -4.91 6.20
N ILE A 526 9.25 -5.95 6.72
CA ILE A 526 9.91 -7.17 7.16
C ILE A 526 10.02 -8.09 5.94
N ARG A 527 11.22 -8.26 5.39
CA ARG A 527 11.44 -9.11 4.20
C ARG A 527 11.52 -10.58 4.56
N ARG A 528 12.13 -10.90 5.70
CA ARG A 528 12.35 -12.26 6.17
C ARG A 528 12.26 -12.29 7.69
N ALA A 529 11.72 -13.36 8.23
CA ALA A 529 11.80 -13.68 9.65
C ALA A 529 12.00 -15.17 9.81
N GLU A 530 12.87 -15.58 10.72
CA GLU A 530 13.13 -16.99 10.98
C GLU A 530 13.15 -17.25 12.48
N VAL A 531 12.59 -18.38 12.87
CA VAL A 531 12.74 -18.95 14.21
C VAL A 531 13.21 -20.38 14.03
N SER A 532 14.38 -20.72 14.56
CA SER A 532 14.96 -22.04 14.45
C SER A 532 15.33 -22.59 15.82
N GLY A 533 15.42 -23.92 15.90
CA GLY A 533 15.92 -24.58 17.10
C GLY A 533 16.43 -25.97 16.79
N GLU A 534 17.50 -26.37 17.48
CA GLU A 534 18.18 -27.64 17.30
C GLU A 534 18.56 -28.27 18.63
N VAL A 535 18.63 -29.60 18.65
CA VAL A 535 19.09 -30.40 19.78
C VAL A 535 20.04 -31.48 19.28
N TYR A 536 21.24 -31.52 19.84
CA TYR A 536 22.32 -32.45 19.54
C TYR A 536 22.48 -33.46 20.68
N PHE A 537 22.61 -34.73 20.32
CA PHE A 537 22.81 -35.85 21.24
C PHE A 537 24.20 -36.47 20.99
N PRO A 538 25.17 -36.23 21.89
CA PRO A 538 26.46 -36.89 21.84
C PRO A 538 26.31 -38.42 21.90
N PRO A 539 27.07 -39.20 21.12
CA PRO A 539 26.89 -40.65 21.04
C PRO A 539 27.20 -41.36 22.36
N ASP A 540 28.23 -40.92 23.08
CA ASP A 540 28.69 -41.57 24.33
C ASP A 540 27.93 -41.09 25.58
N SER A 541 27.23 -39.96 25.49
CA SER A 541 26.52 -39.36 26.63
C SER A 541 25.27 -38.57 26.15
N PRO A 542 24.27 -39.26 25.57
CA PRO A 542 23.08 -38.61 25.01
C PRO A 542 22.27 -37.83 26.07
N GLU A 543 22.40 -38.19 27.35
CA GLU A 543 21.80 -37.43 28.45
C GLU A 543 22.38 -36.01 28.60
N ASN A 544 23.60 -35.78 28.13
CA ASN A 544 24.31 -34.49 28.14
C ASN A 544 24.10 -33.72 26.83
N PHE A 545 22.85 -33.64 26.37
CA PHE A 545 22.50 -32.95 25.14
C PHE A 545 22.88 -31.47 25.15
N MET A 546 23.07 -30.94 23.93
CA MET A 546 23.22 -29.52 23.65
C MET A 546 22.01 -29.07 22.83
N SER A 547 21.56 -27.83 23.00
CA SER A 547 20.47 -27.28 22.21
C SER A 547 20.69 -25.81 21.92
N GLY A 548 20.38 -25.37 20.71
CA GLY A 548 20.44 -23.98 20.30
C GLY A 548 19.09 -23.51 19.77
N GLY A 549 18.82 -22.22 19.87
CA GLY A 549 17.67 -21.58 19.25
C GLY A 549 18.01 -20.20 18.74
N GLU A 550 17.47 -19.84 17.58
CA GLU A 550 17.74 -18.57 16.92
C GLU A 550 16.44 -17.90 16.51
N VAL A 551 16.41 -16.58 16.62
CA VAL A 551 15.40 -15.73 16.01
C VAL A 551 16.10 -14.67 15.18
N SER A 552 15.74 -14.55 13.91
CA SER A 552 16.26 -13.51 13.02
C SER A 552 15.16 -12.76 12.29
N LEU A 553 15.38 -11.46 12.07
CA LEU A 553 14.51 -10.55 11.34
C LEU A 553 15.34 -9.77 10.34
N SER A 554 14.89 -9.73 9.09
CA SER A 554 15.47 -8.88 8.04
C SER A 554 14.47 -7.83 7.60
N PHE A 555 14.93 -6.59 7.51
CA PHE A 555 14.16 -5.39 7.19
C PHE A 555 14.62 -4.79 5.87
N ARG A 556 13.67 -4.39 5.04
CA ARG A 556 13.93 -3.63 3.81
C ARG A 556 14.38 -2.22 4.19
N THR A 557 15.51 -1.77 3.61
CA THR A 557 15.99 -0.39 3.74
C THR A 557 15.89 0.31 2.38
N TRP A 558 16.95 0.28 1.57
CA TRP A 558 16.98 0.81 0.21
C TRP A 558 17.44 -0.29 -0.74
N SER A 559 16.70 -0.62 -1.80
CA SER A 559 17.16 -1.68 -2.73
C SER A 559 18.51 -1.29 -3.35
N PRO A 560 19.54 -2.15 -3.34
CA PRO A 560 19.55 -3.58 -2.98
C PRO A 560 20.10 -3.92 -1.57
N LEU A 561 20.09 -2.96 -0.64
CA LEU A 561 20.47 -3.10 0.75
C LEU A 561 19.31 -3.54 1.66
N TYR A 562 19.66 -4.28 2.71
CA TYR A 562 18.76 -4.63 3.80
C TYR A 562 19.51 -4.78 5.12
N LEU A 563 18.77 -4.65 6.22
CA LEU A 563 19.29 -4.78 7.58
C LEU A 563 18.76 -6.08 8.20
N SER A 564 19.62 -6.88 8.80
CA SER A 564 19.23 -8.07 9.55
C SER A 564 19.62 -7.94 11.03
N ILE A 565 18.77 -8.47 11.90
CA ILE A 565 18.98 -8.55 13.34
C ILE A 565 18.71 -9.99 13.76
N GLY A 566 19.68 -10.62 14.41
CA GLY A 566 19.60 -11.98 14.92
C GLY A 566 19.86 -12.05 16.41
N TYR A 567 19.21 -13.00 17.08
CA TYR A 567 19.45 -13.34 18.46
C TYR A 567 19.47 -14.86 18.63
N GLU A 568 20.55 -15.38 19.20
CA GLU A 568 20.79 -16.80 19.40
C GLU A 568 20.94 -17.10 20.89
N VAL A 569 20.46 -18.28 21.30
CA VAL A 569 20.63 -18.82 22.64
C VAL A 569 21.04 -20.28 22.55
N ASP A 570 22.24 -20.58 23.05
CA ASP A 570 22.73 -21.94 23.22
C ASP A 570 22.58 -22.41 24.67
N TYR A 571 22.31 -23.69 24.82
CA TYR A 571 22.22 -24.39 26.08
C TYR A 571 22.99 -25.70 26.05
N THR A 572 23.91 -25.86 27.01
CA THR A 572 24.64 -27.11 27.25
C THR A 572 24.23 -27.66 28.61
N ARG A 573 23.62 -28.85 28.63
CA ARG A 573 23.09 -29.43 29.87
C ARG A 573 24.17 -29.66 30.94
N SER A 574 25.29 -30.23 30.52
CA SER A 574 26.43 -30.59 31.36
C SER A 574 27.72 -30.12 30.67
N PRO A 575 28.17 -28.88 30.93
CA PRO A 575 29.42 -28.40 30.35
C PRO A 575 30.60 -29.25 30.82
N GLU A 576 31.53 -29.55 29.91
CA GLU A 576 32.71 -30.38 30.19
C GLU A 576 33.58 -29.77 31.30
N VAL A 577 33.69 -28.44 31.32
CA VAL A 577 34.33 -27.69 32.40
C VAL A 577 33.25 -27.19 33.35
N SER A 578 33.29 -27.66 34.61
CA SER A 578 32.28 -27.33 35.63
C SER A 578 32.07 -25.82 35.90
N THR A 579 33.03 -24.97 35.54
CA THR A 579 32.93 -23.50 35.68
C THR A 579 32.29 -22.82 34.47
N TRP A 580 32.03 -23.54 33.38
CA TRP A 580 31.39 -22.99 32.21
C TRP A 580 29.90 -22.77 32.44
N SER A 581 29.42 -21.61 32.00
CA SER A 581 28.01 -21.28 31.84
C SER A 581 27.32 -22.34 30.99
N LYS A 582 26.11 -22.71 31.42
CA LYS A 582 25.22 -23.55 30.64
C LYS A 582 24.57 -22.81 29.47
N PHE A 583 24.53 -21.48 29.53
CA PHE A 583 23.93 -20.64 28.50
C PHE A 583 24.97 -19.76 27.82
N SER A 584 24.89 -19.68 26.50
CA SER A 584 25.55 -18.65 25.70
C SER A 584 24.51 -17.92 24.88
N THR A 585 24.69 -16.62 24.66
CA THR A 585 23.80 -15.82 23.84
C THR A 585 24.60 -15.02 22.83
N SER A 586 24.13 -14.93 21.60
CA SER A 586 24.71 -14.07 20.57
C SER A 586 23.66 -13.07 20.07
N PHE A 587 24.08 -11.83 19.83
CA PHE A 587 23.27 -10.82 19.17
C PHE A 587 24.02 -10.32 17.95
N VAL A 588 23.40 -10.38 16.78
CA VAL A 588 24.03 -10.03 15.51
C VAL A 588 23.21 -8.95 14.81
N THR A 589 23.89 -7.94 14.29
CA THR A 589 23.31 -6.96 13.36
C THR A 589 24.13 -6.92 12.09
N ALA A 590 23.48 -7.02 10.95
CA ALA A 590 24.15 -7.13 9.67
C ALA A 590 23.52 -6.21 8.62
N VAL A 591 24.36 -5.53 7.84
CA VAL A 591 23.94 -4.83 6.62
C VAL A 591 24.34 -5.71 5.45
N SER A 592 23.35 -6.11 4.67
CA SER A 592 23.52 -7.02 3.55
C SER A 592 23.21 -6.31 2.24
N LEU A 593 23.96 -6.63 1.20
CA LEU A 593 23.87 -6.07 -0.14
C LEU A 593 23.64 -7.23 -1.13
N ASP A 594 22.47 -7.27 -1.76
CA ASP A 594 22.17 -8.20 -2.84
C ASP A 594 22.88 -7.69 -4.13
N LEU A 595 23.92 -8.41 -4.58
CA LEU A 595 24.74 -8.01 -5.73
C LEU A 595 24.21 -8.57 -7.06
N TYR A 596 23.55 -9.73 -7.01
CA TYR A 596 22.97 -10.41 -8.16
C TYR A 596 21.87 -11.37 -7.72
#